data_AF-A0A1S9AZS3-F1
#
_entry.id   AF-A0A1S9AZS3-F1
#
_cell.length_a   1.000
_cell.length_b   1.000
_cell.length_c   1.000
_cell.angle_alpha   90.00
_cell.angle_beta   90.00
_cell.angle_gamma   90.00
#
_symmetry.space_group_name_H-M   'P 1'
#
loop_
_entity.id
_entity.type
_entity.pdbx_description
1 polymer ?
#
loop_
_entity_poly.entity_id
_entity_poly.type
_entity_poly.pdbx_seq_one_letter_code
_entity_poly.pdbx_strand_id
1 'polypeptide(L)'
;MANVTSASSPALDHFRQEFFDPIDQYLAWHDGYDANTAALDALTPAEQAVAEQELIAGLQARTADSRAIIGLGHLRSRAALPVLHEFLASAGAYALPAIARIDAKALDATRLNALLRSKLSEFTLLDVLVGLRLGFTLAQLPATIPATVLALIAHKDYLVRYHALATLRHLYQLPGPAADSTDLGQADHLFELICSDKKSRHYWEAQELIRAQIREQGYAV
;
A
#
# COMPACT_ATOMS: atom_id res chain seq x y z
N MET A 1 -3.30 -46.60 -9.45
CA MET A 1 -3.47 -45.29 -8.80
C MET A 1 -2.12 -44.89 -8.22
N ALA A 2 -1.37 -44.05 -8.93
CA ALA A 2 -0.07 -43.59 -8.46
C ALA A 2 -0.30 -42.48 -7.42
N ASN A 3 0.13 -42.74 -6.20
CA ASN A 3 0.16 -41.77 -5.12
C ASN A 3 1.34 -40.82 -5.42
N VAL A 4 1.09 -39.69 -6.07
CA VAL A 4 2.12 -38.66 -6.29
C VAL A 4 2.19 -37.84 -5.00
N THR A 5 2.84 -38.39 -3.99
CA THR A 5 3.45 -37.57 -2.94
C THR A 5 4.59 -36.82 -3.60
N SER A 6 4.39 -35.56 -3.99
CA SER A 6 5.51 -34.71 -4.39
C SER A 6 6.45 -34.60 -3.19
N ALA A 7 7.63 -35.21 -3.28
CA ALA A 7 8.66 -35.06 -2.26
C ALA A 7 8.96 -33.57 -2.12
N SER A 8 8.90 -33.05 -0.89
CA SER A 8 9.30 -31.67 -0.61
C SER A 8 10.77 -31.50 -0.95
N SER A 9 11.11 -30.45 -1.70
CA SER A 9 12.51 -30.11 -1.96
C SER A 9 13.04 -29.19 -0.84
N PRO A 10 14.35 -29.16 -0.61
CA PRO A 10 14.94 -28.24 0.36
C PRO A 10 14.60 -26.76 0.09
N ALA A 11 14.44 -26.39 -1.17
CA ALA A 11 14.06 -25.02 -1.56
C ALA A 11 12.61 -24.71 -1.18
N LEU A 12 11.70 -25.68 -1.39
CA LEU A 12 10.29 -25.53 -1.02
C LEU A 12 10.10 -25.53 0.51
N ASP A 13 10.88 -26.33 1.24
CA ASP A 13 10.89 -26.29 2.71
C ASP A 13 11.41 -24.94 3.24
N HIS A 14 12.48 -24.40 2.64
CA HIS A 14 12.98 -23.08 2.98
C HIS A 14 11.96 -21.97 2.71
N PHE A 15 11.29 -21.99 1.54
CA PHE A 15 10.17 -21.09 1.26
C PHE A 15 9.11 -21.15 2.36
N ARG A 16 8.71 -22.34 2.80
CA ARG A 16 7.67 -22.48 3.82
C ARG A 16 8.11 -21.90 5.16
N GLN A 17 9.36 -22.10 5.54
CA GLN A 17 9.94 -21.49 6.75
C GLN A 17 9.87 -19.96 6.66
N GLU A 18 10.36 -19.38 5.57
CA GLU A 18 10.43 -17.92 5.41
C GLU A 18 9.05 -17.25 5.38
N PHE A 19 8.01 -17.93 4.90
CA PHE A 19 6.68 -17.34 4.71
C PHE A 19 5.62 -17.76 5.75
N PHE A 20 5.80 -18.90 6.43
CA PHE A 20 4.79 -19.43 7.36
C PHE A 20 5.31 -19.69 8.76
N ASP A 21 6.62 -19.69 9.01
CA ASP A 21 7.10 -19.81 10.39
C ASP A 21 6.72 -18.56 11.20
N PRO A 22 6.47 -18.72 12.51
CA PRO A 22 6.13 -17.61 13.39
C PRO A 22 7.22 -16.53 13.38
N ILE A 23 6.79 -15.28 13.30
CA ILE A 23 7.63 -14.11 13.48
C ILE A 23 7.19 -13.32 14.71
N ASP A 24 8.05 -12.41 15.17
CA ASP A 24 7.66 -11.40 16.14
C ASP A 24 6.66 -10.44 15.50
N GLN A 25 5.39 -10.63 15.81
CA GLN A 25 4.28 -9.84 15.28
C GLN A 25 4.33 -8.39 15.74
N TYR A 26 4.93 -8.10 16.90
CA TYR A 26 5.08 -6.73 17.38
C TYR A 26 6.12 -5.97 16.54
N LEU A 27 7.28 -6.59 16.31
CA LEU A 27 8.31 -5.99 15.46
C LEU A 27 7.83 -5.86 14.02
N ALA A 28 7.18 -6.88 13.47
CA ALA A 28 6.63 -6.82 12.11
C ALA A 28 5.54 -5.74 11.95
N TRP A 29 4.74 -5.50 12.99
CA TRP A 29 3.78 -4.39 13.00
C TRP A 29 4.45 -3.02 13.11
N HIS A 30 5.53 -2.91 13.90
CA HIS A 30 6.24 -1.65 14.14
C HIS A 30 7.14 -1.24 12.95
N ASP A 31 7.95 -2.18 12.45
CA ASP A 31 8.97 -1.94 11.42
C ASP A 31 8.45 -2.23 10.00
N GLY A 32 7.31 -2.93 9.91
CA GLY A 32 6.74 -3.45 8.68
C GLY A 32 7.18 -4.88 8.39
N TYR A 33 6.35 -5.60 7.65
CA TYR A 33 6.68 -6.93 7.14
C TYR A 33 7.68 -6.82 6.00
N ASP A 34 8.79 -7.54 6.13
CA ASP A 34 9.68 -7.86 5.03
C ASP A 34 9.53 -9.35 4.68
N ALA A 35 9.47 -9.65 3.39
CA ALA A 35 9.38 -11.02 2.91
C ALA A 35 10.65 -11.34 2.13
N ASN A 36 11.33 -12.42 2.51
CA ASN A 36 12.52 -12.90 1.83
C ASN A 36 12.15 -13.49 0.46
N THR A 37 11.99 -12.64 -0.55
CA THR A 37 11.57 -13.09 -1.88
C THR A 37 12.64 -13.92 -2.59
N ALA A 38 13.89 -13.90 -2.13
CA ALA A 38 14.93 -14.77 -2.68
C ALA A 38 14.60 -16.25 -2.48
N ALA A 39 13.83 -16.61 -1.44
CA ALA A 39 13.33 -17.96 -1.25
C ALA A 39 12.33 -18.39 -2.34
N LEU A 40 11.61 -17.44 -2.96
CA LEU A 40 10.74 -17.68 -4.12
C LEU A 40 11.53 -17.75 -5.43
N ASP A 41 12.56 -16.91 -5.56
CA ASP A 41 13.44 -16.89 -6.74
C ASP A 41 14.24 -18.21 -6.88
N ALA A 42 14.52 -18.89 -5.77
CA ALA A 42 15.24 -20.17 -5.74
C ALA A 42 14.39 -21.37 -6.19
N LEU A 43 13.08 -21.22 -6.31
CA LEU A 43 12.15 -22.29 -6.69
C LEU A 43 12.16 -22.52 -8.21
N THR A 44 12.00 -23.78 -8.61
CA THR A 44 11.68 -24.11 -10.01
C THR A 44 10.29 -23.59 -10.39
N PRO A 45 9.95 -23.44 -11.69
CA PRO A 45 8.62 -23.00 -12.09
C PRO A 45 7.45 -23.86 -11.54
N ALA A 46 7.66 -25.18 -11.43
CA ALA A 46 6.66 -26.07 -10.85
C ALA A 46 6.48 -25.82 -9.34
N GLU A 47 7.57 -25.57 -8.62
CA GLU A 47 7.53 -25.24 -7.18
C GLU A 47 6.99 -23.84 -6.93
N GLN A 48 7.25 -22.86 -7.81
CA GLN A 48 6.61 -21.54 -7.72
C GLN A 48 5.09 -21.65 -7.85
N ALA A 49 4.58 -22.54 -8.71
CA ALA A 49 3.14 -22.77 -8.81
C ALA A 49 2.56 -23.41 -7.53
N VAL A 50 3.32 -24.27 -6.84
CA VAL A 50 2.95 -24.82 -5.53
C VAL A 50 2.97 -23.71 -4.46
N ALA A 51 4.04 -22.91 -4.40
CA ALA A 51 4.18 -21.80 -3.48
C ALA A 51 3.05 -20.77 -3.66
N GLU A 52 2.71 -20.41 -4.90
CA GLU A 52 1.57 -19.54 -5.22
C GLU A 52 0.26 -20.06 -4.60
N GLN A 53 -0.02 -21.36 -4.77
CA GLN A 53 -1.22 -21.98 -4.21
C GLN A 53 -1.21 -21.96 -2.68
N GLU A 54 -0.08 -22.27 -2.05
CA GLU A 54 0.08 -22.25 -0.59
C GLU A 54 -0.11 -20.84 -0.01
N LEU A 55 0.47 -19.81 -0.65
CA LEU A 55 0.30 -18.41 -0.23
C LEU A 55 -1.16 -17.95 -0.34
N ILE A 56 -1.84 -18.26 -1.46
CA ILE A 56 -3.27 -17.95 -1.65
C ILE A 56 -4.12 -18.67 -0.60
N ALA A 57 -3.89 -19.97 -0.41
CA ALA A 57 -4.63 -20.78 0.56
C ALA A 57 -4.43 -20.26 2.00
N GLY A 58 -3.20 -19.89 2.36
CA GLY A 58 -2.88 -19.33 3.68
C GLY A 58 -3.58 -18.00 3.94
N LEU A 59 -3.67 -17.11 2.94
CA LEU A 59 -4.43 -15.86 3.06
C LEU A 59 -5.93 -16.10 3.18
N GLN A 60 -6.49 -17.01 2.37
CA GLN A 60 -7.91 -17.38 2.45
C GLN A 60 -8.27 -18.01 3.80
N ALA A 61 -7.39 -18.85 4.35
CA ALA A 61 -7.56 -19.49 5.65
C ALA A 61 -7.21 -18.58 6.84
N ARG A 62 -6.69 -17.37 6.60
CA ARG A 62 -6.19 -16.43 7.63
C ARG A 62 -5.08 -17.03 8.50
N THR A 63 -4.28 -17.94 7.95
CA THR A 63 -3.11 -18.54 8.60
C THR A 63 -1.79 -17.92 8.13
N ALA A 64 -1.82 -17.08 7.10
CA ALA A 64 -0.66 -16.33 6.61
C ALA A 64 -0.77 -14.84 6.95
N ASP A 65 0.39 -14.21 7.12
CA ASP A 65 0.52 -12.76 7.36
C ASP A 65 0.87 -11.99 6.06
N SER A 66 1.22 -10.71 6.18
CA SER A 66 1.50 -9.84 5.04
C SER A 66 2.69 -10.30 4.19
N ARG A 67 3.58 -11.18 4.69
CA ARG A 67 4.64 -11.79 3.86
C ARG A 67 4.03 -12.54 2.68
N ALA A 68 2.90 -13.22 2.86
CA ALA A 68 2.23 -13.91 1.76
C ALA A 68 1.70 -12.95 0.69
N ILE A 69 1.20 -11.77 1.08
CA ILE A 69 0.78 -10.72 0.15
C ILE A 69 1.97 -10.23 -0.67
N ILE A 70 3.11 -9.96 -0.02
CA ILE A 70 4.35 -9.53 -0.68
C ILE A 70 4.84 -10.61 -1.65
N GLY A 71 4.83 -11.88 -1.23
CA GLY A 71 5.21 -13.03 -2.06
C GLY A 71 4.35 -13.16 -3.33
N LEU A 72 3.03 -13.01 -3.20
CA LEU A 72 2.12 -13.06 -4.36
C LEU A 72 2.32 -11.90 -5.33
N GLY A 73 2.60 -10.70 -4.80
CA GLY A 73 3.05 -9.57 -5.61
C GLY A 73 4.36 -9.85 -6.33
N HIS A 74 5.32 -10.47 -5.65
CA HIS A 74 6.61 -10.87 -6.23
C HIS A 74 6.44 -11.85 -7.39
N LEU A 75 5.67 -12.93 -7.19
CA LEU A 75 5.33 -13.94 -8.20
C LEU A 75 4.44 -13.41 -9.34
N ARG A 76 3.90 -12.20 -9.21
CA ARG A 76 2.92 -11.61 -10.14
C ARG A 76 1.69 -12.51 -10.35
N SER A 77 1.24 -13.17 -9.27
CA SER A 77 0.09 -14.08 -9.30
C SER A 77 -1.21 -13.34 -9.65
N ARG A 78 -1.71 -13.55 -10.88
CA ARG A 78 -3.04 -13.03 -11.27
C ARG A 78 -4.16 -13.75 -10.52
N ALA A 79 -3.97 -15.02 -10.14
CA ALA A 79 -4.95 -15.79 -9.39
C ALA A 79 -5.19 -15.22 -7.98
N ALA A 80 -4.20 -14.53 -7.40
CA ALA A 80 -4.31 -13.88 -6.10
C ALA A 80 -5.15 -12.59 -6.10
N LEU A 81 -5.41 -11.97 -7.25
CA LEU A 81 -6.07 -10.66 -7.31
C LEU A 81 -7.38 -10.59 -6.49
N PRO A 82 -8.30 -11.57 -6.53
CA PRO A 82 -9.52 -11.53 -5.73
C PRO A 82 -9.23 -11.46 -4.21
N VAL A 83 -8.35 -12.32 -3.69
CA VAL A 83 -8.02 -12.33 -2.26
C VAL A 83 -7.26 -11.07 -1.86
N LEU A 84 -6.37 -10.54 -2.69
CA LEU A 84 -5.65 -9.29 -2.39
C LEU A 84 -6.61 -8.09 -2.22
N HIS A 85 -7.70 -8.04 -2.99
CA HIS A 85 -8.72 -7.00 -2.81
C HIS A 85 -9.46 -7.12 -1.46
N GLU A 86 -9.58 -8.32 -0.90
CA GLU A 86 -10.17 -8.55 0.43
C GLU A 86 -9.30 -8.01 1.56
N PHE A 87 -7.99 -7.91 1.35
CA PHE A 87 -7.03 -7.45 2.34
C PHE A 87 -6.75 -5.93 2.27
N LEU A 88 -7.38 -5.18 1.35
CA LEU A 88 -7.19 -3.73 1.25
C LEU A 88 -7.48 -2.98 2.56
N ALA A 89 -8.43 -3.45 3.38
CA ALA A 89 -8.82 -2.78 4.62
C ALA A 89 -7.93 -3.13 5.82
N SER A 90 -7.21 -4.25 5.77
CA SER A 90 -6.42 -4.77 6.90
C SER A 90 -4.91 -4.80 6.62
N ALA A 91 -4.51 -4.71 5.36
CA ALA A 91 -3.12 -4.78 4.91
C ALA A 91 -2.93 -3.94 3.63
N GLY A 92 -3.61 -2.79 3.54
CA GLY A 92 -3.61 -1.93 2.35
C GLY A 92 -2.20 -1.51 1.90
N ALA A 93 -1.29 -1.31 2.86
CA ALA A 93 0.11 -0.97 2.62
C ALA A 93 0.87 -2.05 1.83
N TYR A 94 0.44 -3.32 1.90
CA TYR A 94 1.05 -4.46 1.21
C TYR A 94 0.21 -4.90 0.00
N ALA A 95 -1.12 -4.92 0.14
CA ALA A 95 -2.04 -5.39 -0.89
C ALA A 95 -2.02 -4.49 -2.13
N LEU A 96 -1.97 -3.16 -1.96
CA LEU A 96 -1.95 -2.23 -3.09
C LEU A 96 -0.66 -2.34 -3.93
N PRO A 97 0.55 -2.33 -3.34
CA PRO A 97 1.77 -2.60 -4.10
C PRO A 97 1.79 -3.97 -4.78
N ALA A 98 1.28 -5.01 -4.11
CA ALA A 98 1.15 -6.34 -4.71
C ALA A 98 0.24 -6.32 -5.95
N ILE A 99 -0.95 -5.71 -5.85
CA ILE A 99 -1.87 -5.54 -6.98
C ILE A 99 -1.19 -4.76 -8.12
N ALA A 100 -0.52 -3.64 -7.83
CA ALA A 100 0.14 -2.85 -8.84
C ALA A 100 1.25 -3.61 -9.58
N ARG A 101 2.01 -4.44 -8.85
CA ARG A 101 3.07 -5.30 -9.40
C ARG A 101 2.54 -6.45 -10.25
N ILE A 102 1.37 -6.99 -9.91
CA ILE A 102 0.67 -8.03 -10.69
C ILE A 102 0.07 -7.42 -11.96
N ASP A 103 -0.83 -6.45 -11.78
CA ASP A 103 -1.52 -5.73 -12.85
C ASP A 103 -2.21 -4.49 -12.26
N ALA A 104 -1.61 -3.31 -12.43
CA ALA A 104 -2.20 -2.06 -11.95
C ALA A 104 -3.61 -1.78 -12.51
N LYS A 105 -3.97 -2.31 -13.69
CA LYS A 105 -5.32 -2.15 -14.27
C LYS A 105 -6.37 -3.04 -13.59
N ALA A 106 -5.94 -4.04 -12.83
CA ALA A 106 -6.83 -4.91 -12.08
C ALA A 106 -7.31 -4.30 -10.75
N LEU A 107 -6.84 -3.10 -10.40
CA LEU A 107 -7.31 -2.39 -9.21
C LEU A 107 -8.82 -2.12 -9.30
N ASP A 108 -9.59 -2.65 -8.34
CA ASP A 108 -10.98 -2.24 -8.12
C ASP A 108 -11.02 -0.84 -7.50
N ALA A 109 -10.98 0.17 -8.37
CA ALA A 109 -11.02 1.56 -7.96
C ALA A 109 -12.33 1.95 -7.26
N THR A 110 -13.44 1.25 -7.53
CA THR A 110 -14.71 1.51 -6.86
C THR A 110 -14.61 1.11 -5.39
N ARG A 111 -14.09 -0.08 -5.13
CA ARG A 111 -13.85 -0.58 -3.77
C ARG A 111 -12.83 0.28 -3.03
N LEU A 112 -11.72 0.64 -3.67
CA LEU A 112 -10.71 1.52 -3.07
C LEU A 112 -11.30 2.90 -2.71
N ASN A 113 -12.07 3.50 -3.62
CA ASN A 113 -12.70 4.79 -3.38
C ASN A 113 -13.72 4.72 -2.23
N ALA A 114 -14.46 3.61 -2.12
CA ALA A 114 -15.37 3.38 -1.00
C ALA A 114 -14.61 3.26 0.33
N LEU A 115 -13.45 2.58 0.35
CA LEU A 115 -12.58 2.49 1.53
C LEU A 115 -12.07 3.86 1.96
N LEU A 116 -11.55 4.67 1.03
CA LEU A 116 -11.04 6.02 1.33
C LEU A 116 -12.11 6.98 1.86
N ARG A 117 -13.40 6.75 1.54
CA ARG A 117 -14.53 7.57 2.00
C ARG A 117 -15.21 7.01 3.25
N SER A 118 -14.83 5.81 3.66
CA SER A 118 -15.48 5.11 4.75
C SER A 118 -15.18 5.77 6.10
N LYS A 119 -15.97 5.42 7.12
CA LYS A 119 -15.69 5.77 8.53
C LYS A 119 -14.86 4.68 9.22
N LEU A 120 -14.03 3.95 8.47
CA LEU A 120 -13.12 2.96 9.03
C LEU A 120 -12.09 3.62 9.95
N SER A 121 -11.34 2.78 10.66
CA SER A 121 -10.27 3.25 11.55
C SER A 121 -9.27 4.13 10.80
N GLU A 122 -8.70 5.09 11.52
CA GLU A 122 -7.65 5.96 11.00
C GLU A 122 -6.48 5.12 10.47
N PHE A 123 -6.08 4.05 11.18
CA PHE A 123 -5.03 3.12 10.76
C PHE A 123 -5.30 2.48 9.39
N THR A 124 -6.54 2.06 9.11
CA THR A 124 -6.91 1.53 7.78
C THR A 124 -6.69 2.58 6.69
N LEU A 125 -7.04 3.83 6.94
CA LEU A 125 -6.81 4.92 5.98
C LEU A 125 -5.31 5.17 5.78
N LEU A 126 -4.50 5.13 6.85
CA LEU A 126 -3.04 5.26 6.76
C LEU A 126 -2.46 4.16 5.86
N ASP A 127 -2.82 2.89 6.11
CA ASP A 127 -2.34 1.75 5.32
C ASP A 127 -2.68 1.89 3.84
N VAL A 128 -3.92 2.28 3.53
CA VAL A 128 -4.36 2.48 2.14
C VAL A 128 -3.58 3.62 1.47
N LEU A 129 -3.36 4.74 2.18
CA LEU A 129 -2.61 5.89 1.66
C LEU A 129 -1.13 5.54 1.43
N VAL A 130 -0.53 4.80 2.35
CA VAL A 130 0.84 4.27 2.21
C VAL A 130 0.92 3.32 1.02
N GLY A 131 -0.02 2.38 0.90
CA GLY A 131 -0.06 1.43 -0.21
C GLY A 131 -0.23 2.10 -1.57
N LEU A 132 -1.07 3.14 -1.66
CA LEU A 132 -1.20 3.97 -2.86
C LEU A 132 0.12 4.61 -3.26
N ARG A 133 0.85 5.19 -2.28
CA ARG A 133 2.15 5.82 -2.50
C ARG A 133 3.22 4.82 -2.95
N LEU A 134 3.22 3.63 -2.37
CA LEU A 134 4.23 2.61 -2.69
C LEU A 134 3.93 1.87 -4.01
N GLY A 135 2.66 1.70 -4.35
CA GLY A 135 2.24 0.85 -5.46
C GLY A 135 1.94 1.57 -6.76
N PHE A 136 1.44 2.81 -6.72
CA PHE A 136 0.82 3.44 -7.88
C PHE A 136 1.44 4.77 -8.28
N THR A 137 1.38 5.05 -9.57
CA THR A 137 1.60 6.37 -10.18
C THR A 137 0.26 6.99 -10.56
N LEU A 138 0.23 8.31 -10.75
CA LEU A 138 -1.00 9.01 -11.15
C LEU A 138 -1.61 8.45 -12.44
N ALA A 139 -0.80 8.08 -13.43
CA ALA A 139 -1.26 7.55 -14.72
C ALA A 139 -1.97 6.19 -14.60
N GLN A 140 -1.78 5.47 -13.50
CA GLN A 140 -2.42 4.17 -13.25
C GLN A 140 -3.71 4.28 -12.45
N LEU A 141 -4.06 5.48 -11.95
CA LEU A 141 -5.23 5.69 -11.11
C LEU A 141 -6.31 6.46 -11.87
N PRO A 142 -7.59 6.13 -11.68
CA PRO A 142 -8.66 7.00 -12.15
C PRO A 142 -8.67 8.30 -11.31
N ALA A 143 -9.04 9.40 -11.95
CA ALA A 143 -9.04 10.75 -11.34
C ALA A 143 -9.84 10.86 -10.03
N THR A 144 -10.82 9.97 -9.83
CA THR A 144 -11.61 9.90 -8.59
C THR A 144 -10.78 9.56 -7.36
N ILE A 145 -9.71 8.77 -7.50
CA ILE A 145 -8.86 8.38 -6.37
C ILE A 145 -8.04 9.57 -5.85
N PRO A 146 -7.22 10.27 -6.65
CA PRO A 146 -6.53 11.48 -6.20
C PRO A 146 -7.49 12.55 -5.66
N ALA A 147 -8.67 12.73 -6.27
CA ALA A 147 -9.67 13.67 -5.79
C ALA A 147 -10.18 13.31 -4.38
N THR A 148 -10.42 12.02 -4.11
CA THR A 148 -10.80 11.55 -2.77
C THR A 148 -9.65 11.68 -1.77
N VAL A 149 -8.40 11.41 -2.17
CA VAL A 149 -7.23 11.64 -1.30
C VAL A 149 -7.09 13.13 -0.95
N LEU A 150 -7.32 14.04 -1.90
CA LEU A 150 -7.32 15.48 -1.63
C LEU A 150 -8.39 15.90 -0.62
N ALA A 151 -9.57 15.25 -0.63
CA ALA A 151 -10.59 15.50 0.38
C ALA A 151 -10.14 15.12 1.81
N LEU A 152 -9.25 14.12 1.93
CA LEU A 152 -8.71 13.68 3.23
C LEU A 152 -7.73 14.68 3.88
N ILE A 153 -7.30 15.72 3.18
CA ILE A 153 -6.55 16.84 3.78
C ILE A 153 -7.38 17.56 4.86
N ALA A 154 -8.70 17.46 4.82
CA ALA A 154 -9.59 17.99 5.86
C ALA A 154 -10.02 16.95 6.90
N HIS A 155 -9.40 15.76 6.93
CA HIS A 155 -9.75 14.70 7.87
C HIS A 155 -9.50 15.14 9.33
N LYS A 156 -10.30 14.63 10.29
CA LYS A 156 -10.20 14.99 11.71
C LYS A 156 -8.85 14.61 12.35
N ASP A 157 -8.25 13.54 11.84
CA ASP A 157 -7.02 12.94 12.34
C ASP A 157 -5.80 13.45 11.57
N TYR A 158 -4.78 13.88 12.31
CA TYR A 158 -3.54 14.44 11.76
C TYR A 158 -2.77 13.46 10.88
N LEU A 159 -2.63 12.20 11.30
CA LEU A 159 -1.85 11.22 10.55
C LEU A 159 -2.51 10.95 9.20
N VAL A 160 -3.85 10.92 9.15
CA VAL A 160 -4.57 10.77 7.88
C VAL A 160 -4.29 11.96 6.95
N ARG A 161 -4.30 13.19 7.45
CA ARG A 161 -3.96 14.39 6.66
C ARG A 161 -2.52 14.35 6.16
N TYR A 162 -1.59 13.96 7.03
CA TYR A 162 -0.17 13.85 6.70
C TYR A 162 0.07 12.82 5.58
N HIS A 163 -0.49 11.62 5.72
CA HIS A 163 -0.35 10.59 4.70
C HIS A 163 -1.09 10.95 3.41
N ALA A 164 -2.23 11.65 3.47
CA ALA A 164 -2.90 12.14 2.28
C ALA A 164 -2.03 13.16 1.52
N LEU A 165 -1.40 14.11 2.23
CA LEU A 165 -0.46 15.05 1.62
C LEU A 165 0.73 14.31 0.99
N ALA A 166 1.34 13.38 1.72
CA ALA A 166 2.48 12.61 1.22
C ALA A 166 2.12 11.79 -0.04
N THR A 167 0.93 11.19 -0.08
CA THR A 167 0.43 10.46 -1.26
C THR A 167 0.19 11.39 -2.43
N LEU A 168 -0.41 12.58 -2.23
CA LEU A 168 -0.61 13.56 -3.31
C LEU A 168 0.71 14.08 -3.87
N ARG A 169 1.68 14.38 -2.99
CA ARG A 169 3.02 14.79 -3.41
C ARG A 169 3.68 13.73 -4.28
N HIS A 170 3.60 12.47 -3.88
CA HIS A 170 4.10 11.36 -4.69
C HIS A 170 3.41 11.26 -6.04
N LEU A 171 2.07 11.22 -6.06
CA LEU A 171 1.30 11.02 -7.29
C LEU A 171 1.54 12.14 -8.31
N TYR A 172 1.59 13.40 -7.85
CA TYR A 172 1.75 14.58 -8.70
C TYR A 172 3.20 15.09 -8.77
N GLN A 173 4.16 14.36 -8.19
CA GLN A 173 5.58 14.76 -8.13
C GLN A 173 5.78 16.19 -7.57
N LEU A 174 4.96 16.57 -6.58
CA LEU A 174 5.03 17.89 -5.96
C LEU A 174 6.24 17.95 -5.01
N PRO A 175 6.85 19.14 -4.83
CA PRO A 175 7.94 19.31 -3.88
C PRO A 175 7.53 18.90 -2.46
N GLY A 176 8.42 18.16 -1.81
CA GLY A 176 8.38 17.92 -0.37
C GLY A 176 9.01 19.08 0.41
N PRO A 177 9.08 19.00 1.75
CA PRO A 177 9.96 19.85 2.52
C PRO A 177 11.40 19.68 1.99
N ALA A 178 12.15 20.77 1.83
CA ALA A 178 13.51 20.71 1.30
C ALA A 178 14.36 19.74 2.15
N ALA A 179 14.88 18.68 1.53
CA ALA A 179 15.65 17.64 2.23
C ALA A 179 16.97 18.16 2.86
N ASP A 180 17.47 19.30 2.38
CA ASP A 180 18.76 19.89 2.78
C ASP A 180 18.62 21.13 3.69
N SER A 181 17.40 21.55 4.07
CA SER A 181 17.26 22.60 5.07
C SER A 181 17.35 21.99 6.46
N THR A 182 18.56 21.97 7.01
CA THR A 182 18.82 21.74 8.45
C THR A 182 18.11 22.76 9.35
N ASP A 183 17.52 23.80 8.77
CA ASP A 183 16.50 24.63 9.40
C ASP A 183 15.13 23.93 9.35
N LEU A 184 14.73 23.35 10.48
CA LEU A 184 13.34 23.03 10.83
C LEU A 184 12.37 24.26 10.74
N GLY A 185 12.87 25.44 10.36
CA GLY A 185 12.20 26.74 10.38
C GLY A 185 11.78 27.33 9.03
N GLN A 186 12.20 26.79 7.88
CA GLN A 186 11.46 27.05 6.62
C GLN A 186 10.34 26.02 6.50
N ALA A 187 9.40 26.14 7.42
CA ALA A 187 8.29 25.23 7.52
C ALA A 187 7.51 25.23 6.20
N ASP A 188 7.35 24.03 5.66
CA ASP A 188 6.43 23.77 4.58
C ASP A 188 5.04 24.28 5.00
N HIS A 189 4.61 25.43 4.47
CA HIS A 189 3.35 26.07 4.85
C HIS A 189 2.16 25.10 4.75
N LEU A 190 2.18 24.18 3.77
CA LEU A 190 1.20 23.10 3.68
C LEU A 190 1.24 22.16 4.89
N PHE A 191 2.43 21.77 5.32
CA PHE A 191 2.62 20.94 6.51
C PHE A 191 2.11 21.66 7.77
N GLU A 192 2.40 22.95 7.95
CA GLU A 192 1.89 23.73 9.09
C GLU A 192 0.36 23.78 9.11
N LEU A 193 -0.26 24.02 7.96
CA LEU A 193 -1.71 24.08 7.83
C LEU A 193 -2.38 22.76 8.21
N ILE A 194 -1.80 21.61 7.83
CA ILE A 194 -2.36 20.29 8.20
C ILE A 194 -2.02 19.87 9.63
N CYS A 195 -0.93 20.37 10.21
CA CYS A 195 -0.57 20.16 11.62
C CYS A 195 -1.51 20.91 12.56
N SER A 196 -2.01 22.07 12.15
CA SER A 196 -2.83 22.93 13.01
C SER A 196 -4.11 22.26 13.50
N ASP A 197 -4.43 22.49 14.77
CA ASP A 197 -5.63 21.95 15.44
C ASP A 197 -6.92 22.51 14.83
N LYS A 198 -7.49 21.74 13.89
CA LYS A 198 -8.90 21.70 13.49
C LYS A 198 -9.57 22.99 13.06
N LYS A 199 -8.82 23.99 12.57
CA LYS A 199 -9.43 25.18 11.94
C LYS A 199 -9.78 24.87 10.50
N SER A 200 -11.07 24.71 10.18
CA SER A 200 -11.57 24.40 8.83
C SER A 200 -10.98 25.31 7.74
N ARG A 201 -10.72 26.58 8.06
CA ARG A 201 -10.08 27.54 7.15
C ARG A 201 -8.67 27.10 6.71
N HIS A 202 -7.89 26.49 7.60
CA HIS A 202 -6.53 26.03 7.28
C HIS A 202 -6.57 24.80 6.37
N TYR A 203 -7.55 23.91 6.54
CA TYR A 203 -7.70 22.75 5.66
C TYR A 203 -8.17 23.15 4.27
N TRP A 204 -9.08 24.12 4.18
CA TRP A 204 -9.47 24.71 2.91
C TRP A 204 -8.27 25.37 2.21
N GLU A 205 -7.50 26.18 2.95
CA GLU A 205 -6.29 26.81 2.43
C GLU A 205 -5.26 25.77 1.95
N ALA A 206 -5.03 24.71 2.73
CA ALA A 206 -4.13 23.62 2.35
C ALA A 206 -4.59 22.91 1.06
N GLN A 207 -5.89 22.67 0.91
CA GLN A 207 -6.45 22.10 -0.32
C GLN A 207 -6.20 23.03 -1.51
N GLU A 208 -6.50 24.32 -1.40
CA GLU A 208 -6.29 25.27 -2.50
C GLU A 208 -4.82 25.43 -2.89
N LEU A 209 -3.91 25.44 -1.91
CA LEU A 209 -2.46 25.46 -2.16
C LEU A 209 -2.00 24.19 -2.88
N ILE A 210 -2.47 23.00 -2.47
CA ILE A 210 -2.18 21.76 -3.21
C ILE A 210 -2.71 21.83 -4.63
N ARG A 211 -3.96 22.31 -4.84
CA ARG A 211 -4.53 22.48 -6.19
C ARG A 211 -3.70 23.43 -7.04
N ALA A 212 -3.20 24.52 -6.47
CA ALA A 212 -2.31 25.45 -7.16
C ALA A 212 -1.01 24.76 -7.60
N GLN A 213 -0.34 24.05 -6.69
CA GLN A 213 0.89 23.30 -7.00
C GLN A 213 0.67 22.23 -8.08
N ILE A 214 -0.46 21.52 -8.05
CA ILE A 214 -0.79 20.53 -9.07
C ILE A 214 -0.98 21.19 -10.45
N ARG A 215 -1.65 22.35 -10.51
CA ARG A 215 -1.81 23.13 -11.76
C ARG A 215 -0.48 23.67 -12.28
N GLU A 216 0.41 24.12 -11.40
CA GLU A 216 1.76 24.59 -11.76
C GLU A 216 2.61 23.48 -12.37
N GLN A 217 2.44 22.23 -11.94
CA GLN A 217 3.04 21.04 -12.54
C GLN A 217 2.37 20.59 -13.85
N GLY A 218 1.33 21.30 -14.32
CA GLY A 218 0.67 21.05 -15.60
C GLY A 218 -0.43 19.98 -15.56
N TYR A 219 -0.89 19.57 -14.37
CA TYR A 219 -1.97 18.59 -14.24
C TYR A 219 -3.35 19.26 -14.10
N ALA A 220 -4.39 18.57 -14.57
CA ALA A 220 -5.77 18.95 -14.33
C ALA A 220 -6.22 18.56 -12.91
N VAL A 221 -7.05 19.40 -12.29
CA VAL A 221 -7.45 19.34 -10.87
C VAL A 221 -8.94 19.52 -10.70
#